data_AF-A0AAU2T9E0-F1
#
_entry.id   AF-A0AAU2T9E0-F1
#
_cell.length_a   1.000
_cell.length_b   1.000
_cell.length_c   1.000
_cell.angle_alpha   90.00
_cell.angle_beta   90.00
_cell.angle_gamma   90.00
#
_symmetry.space_group_name_H-M   'P 1'
#
loop_
_entity.id
_entity.type
_entity.pdbx_description
1 polymer ?
#
loop_
_entity_poly.entity_id
_entity_poly.type
_entity_poly.pdbx_seq_one_letter_code
_entity_poly.pdbx_strand_id
1 'polypeptide(L)'
;MSGGSRRRPRIAPSRVFQPSASSGLCSSSRSRGRSAPPDGRGRGGRPHRCRRCRCRCRGAWPRGVLSRGGEGCGGEAGLQRPWAAGQQPHGIESFDGARPHGVPLRAWRGAEWRAPDTPRDRSAVLARAARLVAYARDLGLDVIVPLLMVSYATEETHEESVAVLAGAGAGELTLFDGPGAMSPEAFAHLVRLTKARAPRVEVGLHPHNTFGLAVGCAVAAIRAGATAVELSVNGYCGGPGNADLAATALAFEALYGVRTGVRTEALTELAREPT
;
A
#
# COMPACT_ATOMS: atom_id res chain seq x y z
N MET A 1 35.56 16.47 -6.64
CA MET A 1 34.85 15.65 -5.65
C MET A 1 33.66 14.99 -6.35
N SER A 2 33.81 13.73 -6.74
CA SER A 2 32.75 12.98 -7.44
C SER A 2 31.66 12.58 -6.43
N GLY A 3 30.58 13.36 -6.37
CA GLY A 3 29.40 13.03 -5.60
C GLY A 3 28.74 11.78 -6.18
N GLY A 4 29.06 10.62 -5.61
CA GLY A 4 28.34 9.39 -5.91
C GLY A 4 26.89 9.54 -5.45
N SER A 5 25.98 9.72 -6.41
CA SER A 5 24.54 9.56 -6.18
C SER A 5 24.31 8.19 -5.55
N ARG A 6 23.98 8.16 -4.24
CA ARG A 6 23.54 6.94 -3.57
C ARG A 6 22.21 6.57 -4.20
N ARG A 7 22.23 5.67 -5.19
CA ARG A 7 21.02 5.08 -5.74
C ARG A 7 20.20 4.50 -4.58
N ARG A 8 18.92 4.87 -4.51
CA ARG A 8 17.99 4.37 -3.48
C ARG A 8 18.03 2.83 -3.45
N PRO A 9 17.93 2.19 -2.27
CA PRO A 9 17.74 0.75 -2.21
C PRO A 9 16.46 0.41 -2.95
N ARG A 10 16.60 -0.23 -4.11
CA ARG A 10 15.47 -0.70 -4.91
C ARG A 10 15.19 -2.13 -4.54
N ILE A 11 13.92 -2.50 -4.48
CA ILE A 11 13.56 -3.92 -4.42
C ILE A 11 13.93 -4.51 -5.78
N ALA A 12 15.03 -5.26 -5.82
CA ALA A 12 15.41 -5.94 -7.04
C ALA A 12 14.33 -6.98 -7.39
N PRO A 13 13.85 -7.05 -8.65
CA PRO A 13 12.96 -8.12 -9.05
C PRO A 13 13.71 -9.45 -8.88
N SER A 14 13.37 -10.19 -7.82
CA SER A 14 14.00 -11.46 -7.53
C SER A 14 13.48 -12.50 -8.52
N ARG A 15 14.34 -13.47 -8.90
CA ARG A 15 13.95 -14.66 -9.69
C ARG A 15 12.82 -15.48 -9.04
N VAL A 16 12.46 -15.18 -7.78
CA VAL A 16 11.43 -15.87 -7.00
C VAL A 16 10.01 -15.62 -7.55
N PHE A 17 9.80 -14.53 -8.30
CA PHE A 17 8.46 -14.17 -8.78
C PHE A 17 8.17 -14.48 -10.25
N GLN A 18 9.11 -15.12 -10.97
CA GLN A 18 8.77 -15.64 -12.30
C GLN A 18 7.95 -16.92 -12.13
N PRO A 19 6.75 -17.03 -12.74
CA PRO A 19 6.06 -18.32 -12.79
C PRO A 19 6.99 -19.31 -13.50
N SER A 20 7.29 -20.44 -12.86
CA SER A 20 8.01 -21.50 -13.54
C SER A 20 7.18 -21.94 -14.74
N ALA A 21 7.74 -21.81 -15.94
CA ALA A 21 7.15 -22.32 -17.17
C ALA A 21 7.28 -23.86 -17.19
N SER A 22 6.61 -24.56 -16.27
CA SER A 22 6.51 -26.01 -16.26
C SER A 22 5.46 -26.48 -15.25
N SER A 23 4.18 -26.26 -15.54
CA SER A 23 3.12 -27.11 -14.99
C SER A 23 2.40 -27.77 -16.17
N GLY A 24 2.89 -28.95 -16.53
CA GLY A 24 2.18 -29.85 -17.42
C GLY A 24 0.79 -30.10 -16.85
N LEU A 25 -0.22 -29.88 -17.69
CA LEU A 25 -1.61 -30.22 -17.44
C LEU A 25 -1.70 -31.69 -17.05
N CYS A 26 -2.01 -31.99 -15.79
CA CYS A 26 -2.41 -33.33 -15.39
C CYS A 26 -3.85 -33.55 -15.87
N SER A 27 -3.99 -33.99 -17.11
CA SER A 27 -5.23 -34.52 -17.64
C SER A 27 -5.45 -35.93 -17.07
N SER A 28 -6.35 -36.08 -16.11
CA SER A 28 -6.85 -37.40 -15.72
C SER A 28 -8.25 -37.62 -16.28
N SER A 29 -8.30 -38.64 -17.13
CA SER A 29 -9.41 -39.18 -17.88
C SER A 29 -10.55 -39.73 -17.01
N ARG A 30 -11.76 -39.66 -17.57
CA ARG A 30 -12.99 -40.31 -17.10
C ARG A 30 -12.78 -41.81 -16.81
N SER A 31 -13.32 -42.31 -15.71
CA SER A 31 -13.82 -43.68 -15.62
C SER A 31 -15.12 -43.75 -14.83
N ARG A 32 -16.05 -44.53 -15.38
CA ARG A 32 -17.48 -44.64 -15.06
C ARG A 32 -17.74 -45.44 -13.77
N GLY A 33 -18.81 -45.04 -13.09
CA GLY A 33 -19.77 -45.78 -12.25
C GLY A 33 -19.41 -47.14 -11.61
N ARG A 34 -19.75 -47.25 -10.31
CA ARG A 34 -20.62 -48.31 -9.75
C ARG A 34 -21.08 -47.91 -8.34
N SER A 35 -22.30 -48.33 -8.02
CA SER A 35 -23.11 -47.94 -6.86
C SER A 35 -23.12 -49.01 -5.75
N ALA A 36 -23.04 -48.51 -4.50
CA ALA A 36 -23.64 -48.98 -3.23
C ALA A 36 -23.15 -50.32 -2.59
N PRO A 37 -23.47 -50.66 -1.31
CA PRO A 37 -24.23 -49.91 -0.28
C PRO A 37 -23.52 -50.01 1.15
N PRO A 38 -24.18 -49.92 2.34
CA PRO A 38 -23.63 -49.25 3.53
C PRO A 38 -23.27 -50.25 4.68
N ASP A 39 -22.99 -49.69 5.86
CA ASP A 39 -22.92 -50.32 7.19
C ASP A 39 -21.54 -50.70 7.76
N GLY A 40 -21.22 -50.01 8.87
CA GLY A 40 -21.13 -50.70 10.15
C GLY A 40 -19.75 -51.19 10.61
N ARG A 41 -19.34 -50.64 11.77
CA ARG A 41 -18.37 -51.15 12.76
C ARG A 41 -16.90 -50.89 12.46
N GLY A 42 -16.34 -49.98 13.27
CA GLY A 42 -14.91 -49.69 13.28
C GLY A 42 -14.05 -50.79 13.88
N ARG A 43 -12.75 -50.72 13.61
CA ARG A 43 -11.64 -51.17 14.47
C ARG A 43 -10.34 -50.49 14.03
N GLY A 44 -9.76 -49.71 14.95
CA GLY A 44 -8.32 -49.65 15.21
C GLY A 44 -7.36 -49.20 14.10
N GLY A 45 -7.07 -47.90 14.03
CA GLY A 45 -5.81 -47.35 13.51
C GLY A 45 -5.33 -46.23 14.42
N ARG A 46 -4.21 -46.44 15.12
CA ARG A 46 -3.64 -45.48 16.10
C ARG A 46 -3.19 -44.19 15.38
N PRO A 47 -3.56 -42.98 15.81
CA PRO A 47 -2.98 -41.77 15.24
C PRO A 47 -1.59 -41.50 15.84
N HIS A 48 -0.60 -41.32 14.97
CA HIS A 48 0.71 -40.77 15.31
C HIS A 48 0.53 -39.40 16.00
N ARG A 49 0.97 -39.30 17.25
CA ARG A 49 0.96 -38.04 18.02
C ARG A 49 2.09 -37.12 17.55
N CYS A 50 1.74 -36.04 16.86
CA CYS A 50 2.59 -34.85 16.76
C CYS A 50 2.61 -34.15 18.13
N ARG A 51 3.68 -34.35 18.92
CA ARG A 51 3.90 -33.65 20.19
C ARG A 51 4.57 -32.29 19.93
N ARG A 52 3.84 -31.25 19.48
CA ARG A 52 4.20 -29.85 19.81
C ARG A 52 3.24 -28.70 19.47
N CYS A 53 1.94 -28.92 19.25
CA CYS A 53 1.01 -27.80 19.12
C CYS A 53 -0.20 -27.98 20.03
N ARG A 54 -0.24 -27.27 21.17
CA ARG A 54 -1.42 -27.15 22.03
C ARG A 54 -2.33 -26.02 21.52
N CYS A 55 -2.76 -26.07 20.26
CA CYS A 55 -3.88 -25.25 19.81
C CYS A 55 -5.11 -26.14 19.69
N ARG A 56 -6.06 -25.98 20.62
CA ARG A 56 -7.42 -26.53 20.47
C ARG A 56 -8.16 -25.67 19.44
N CYS A 57 -7.99 -25.95 18.16
CA CYS A 57 -8.98 -25.55 17.16
C CYS A 57 -10.10 -26.60 17.17
N ARG A 58 -11.13 -26.39 17.99
CA ARG A 58 -12.42 -27.06 17.79
C ARG A 58 -13.16 -26.26 16.73
N GLY A 59 -13.36 -26.89 15.58
CA GLY A 59 -14.12 -26.32 14.48
C GLY A 59 -15.62 -26.29 14.76
N ALA A 60 -16.28 -25.28 14.22
CA ALA A 60 -17.62 -25.30 13.63
C ALA A 60 -17.94 -23.85 13.23
N TRP A 61 -18.13 -23.58 11.94
CA TRP A 61 -18.78 -22.37 11.47
C TRP A 61 -20.28 -22.49 11.74
N PRO A 62 -20.92 -21.63 12.55
CA PRO A 62 -22.37 -21.55 12.57
C PRO A 62 -22.82 -20.65 11.42
N ARG A 63 -23.72 -21.19 10.59
CA ARG A 63 -24.55 -20.40 9.68
C ARG A 63 -25.48 -19.49 10.49
N GLY A 64 -25.55 -18.22 10.09
CA GLY A 64 -26.68 -17.34 10.34
C GLY A 64 -26.83 -16.77 11.75
N VAL A 65 -26.45 -15.49 11.92
CA VAL A 65 -27.16 -14.58 12.82
C VAL A 65 -27.30 -13.24 12.11
N LEU A 66 -28.45 -13.05 11.45
CA LEU A 66 -29.03 -11.73 11.23
C LEU A 66 -29.83 -11.36 12.48
N SER A 67 -29.62 -10.12 12.94
CA SER A 67 -30.43 -9.31 13.85
C SER A 67 -30.63 -9.78 15.31
N ARG A 68 -30.26 -8.92 16.25
CA ARG A 68 -31.20 -8.16 17.11
C ARG A 68 -30.43 -7.19 18.01
N GLY A 69 -30.98 -5.98 18.13
CA GLY A 69 -30.48 -4.93 19.00
C GLY A 69 -30.63 -5.25 20.49
N GLY A 70 -29.84 -4.55 21.29
CA GLY A 70 -29.88 -4.53 22.73
C GLY A 70 -29.11 -3.31 23.20
N GLU A 71 -29.86 -2.32 23.70
CA GLU A 71 -29.41 -1.04 24.21
C GLU A 71 -28.64 -1.19 25.53
N GLY A 72 -27.68 -0.29 25.74
CA GLY A 72 -27.37 0.33 27.04
C GLY A 72 -26.62 -0.50 28.08
N CYS A 73 -25.34 -0.15 28.34
CA CYS A 73 -24.98 0.53 29.59
C CYS A 73 -23.50 0.95 29.63
N GLY A 74 -23.27 2.27 29.63
CA GLY A 74 -22.36 2.92 30.56
C GLY A 74 -20.90 3.09 30.13
N GLY A 75 -20.55 4.30 29.65
CA GLY A 75 -19.16 4.74 29.58
C GLY A 75 -18.82 5.88 28.62
N GLU A 76 -19.78 6.55 27.97
CA GLU A 76 -19.51 7.74 27.15
C GLU A 76 -19.46 8.99 28.03
N ALA A 77 -18.27 9.33 28.51
CA ALA A 77 -17.97 10.66 29.02
C ALA A 77 -16.49 10.97 28.78
N GLY A 78 -16.18 11.44 27.57
CA GLY A 78 -14.94 12.18 27.34
C GLY A 78 -14.13 11.78 26.11
N LEU A 79 -14.71 11.78 24.90
CA LEU A 79 -13.89 11.86 23.67
C LEU A 79 -14.69 12.23 22.41
N GLN A 80 -15.64 13.17 22.51
CA GLN A 80 -16.17 13.86 21.33
C GLN A 80 -16.42 15.34 21.65
N ARG A 81 -15.36 16.15 21.63
CA ARG A 81 -15.52 17.57 21.35
C ARG A 81 -15.52 17.71 19.83
N PRO A 82 -16.59 18.18 19.18
CA PRO A 82 -16.53 18.54 17.78
C PRO A 82 -15.44 19.60 17.62
N TRP A 83 -14.63 19.48 16.57
CA TRP A 83 -13.66 20.51 16.22
C TRP A 83 -14.44 21.80 15.96
N ALA A 84 -14.35 22.76 16.87
CA ALA A 84 -14.86 24.09 16.64
C ALA A 84 -14.11 24.65 15.42
N ALA A 85 -14.84 25.00 14.38
CA ALA A 85 -14.27 25.64 13.20
C ALA A 85 -13.47 26.87 13.63
N GLY A 86 -12.14 26.81 13.47
CA GLY A 86 -11.24 27.93 13.78
C GLY A 86 -10.16 27.68 14.84
N GLN A 87 -10.13 26.52 15.51
CA GLN A 87 -9.01 26.19 16.39
C GLN A 87 -7.93 25.41 15.62
N GLN A 88 -6.87 26.12 15.22
CA GLN A 88 -5.59 25.50 14.85
C GLN A 88 -5.07 24.74 16.07
N PRO A 89 -4.66 23.46 15.95
CA PRO A 89 -4.07 22.74 17.08
C PRO A 89 -2.83 23.50 17.57
N HIS A 90 -2.78 23.72 18.87
CA HIS A 90 -1.77 24.49 19.57
C HIS A 90 -0.35 24.07 19.16
N GLY A 91 0.47 25.02 18.70
CA GLY A 91 1.93 24.88 18.65
C GLY A 91 2.62 24.93 17.29
N ILE A 92 1.90 25.06 16.16
CA ILE A 92 2.55 25.41 14.89
C ILE A 92 2.55 26.93 14.78
N GLU A 93 3.55 27.58 15.36
CA GLU A 93 3.86 28.96 15.02
C GLU A 93 4.05 29.05 13.49
N SER A 94 3.43 30.06 12.87
CA SER A 94 3.69 30.40 11.48
C SER A 94 5.18 30.72 11.34
N PHE A 95 5.94 29.80 10.75
CA PHE A 95 7.35 29.99 10.44
C PHE A 95 7.50 30.98 9.26
N ASP A 96 7.28 32.26 9.53
CA ASP A 96 7.49 33.37 8.58
C ASP A 96 8.97 33.81 8.55
N GLY A 97 9.87 32.84 8.38
CA GLY A 97 11.32 33.09 8.30
C GLY A 97 11.98 32.24 7.22
N ALA A 98 12.66 32.89 6.27
CA ALA A 98 13.56 32.20 5.35
C ALA A 98 14.71 31.56 6.13
N ARG A 99 14.89 30.24 6.01
CA ARG A 99 16.11 29.58 6.51
C ARG A 99 17.35 30.10 5.76
N PRO A 100 18.55 30.02 6.34
CA PRO A 100 19.81 30.51 5.76
C PRO A 100 20.21 29.93 4.39
N HIS A 101 19.42 29.02 3.81
CA HIS A 101 19.72 28.33 2.55
C HIS A 101 18.76 28.69 1.40
N GLY A 102 17.95 29.75 1.54
CA GLY A 102 17.16 30.28 0.42
C GLY A 102 16.09 29.33 -0.13
N VAL A 103 15.73 28.27 0.59
CA VAL A 103 14.58 27.42 0.24
C VAL A 103 13.32 28.23 0.55
N PRO A 104 12.49 28.59 -0.44
CA PRO A 104 11.24 29.31 -0.18
C PRO A 104 10.32 28.42 0.66
N LEU A 105 10.12 28.78 1.93
CA LEU A 105 9.11 28.19 2.80
C LEU A 105 7.74 28.74 2.41
N ARG A 106 7.18 28.25 1.30
CA ARG A 106 5.73 28.24 1.15
C ARG A 106 5.23 26.92 1.75
N ALA A 107 5.24 26.85 3.08
CA ALA A 107 4.45 25.84 3.77
C ALA A 107 2.99 26.05 3.35
N TRP A 108 2.35 24.97 2.90
CA TRP A 108 0.93 24.98 2.52
C TRP A 108 0.08 25.52 3.67
N ARG A 109 -0.67 26.60 3.46
CA ARG A 109 -1.47 27.28 4.50
C ARG A 109 -2.95 26.86 4.52
N GLY A 110 -3.34 25.91 3.69
CA GLY A 110 -4.71 25.41 3.62
C GLY A 110 -5.74 26.38 3.03
N ALA A 111 -5.34 27.58 2.60
CA ALA A 111 -6.20 28.51 1.86
C ALA A 111 -6.02 28.37 0.34
N GLU A 112 -4.87 27.86 -0.08
CA GLU A 112 -4.45 27.77 -1.48
C GLU A 112 -5.31 26.79 -2.28
N TRP A 113 -5.85 25.73 -1.65
CA TRP A 113 -6.73 24.79 -2.35
C TRP A 113 -8.05 25.42 -2.83
N ARG A 114 -8.41 26.60 -2.31
CA ARG A 114 -9.59 27.38 -2.76
C ARG A 114 -9.22 28.63 -3.55
N ALA A 115 -7.93 28.87 -3.80
CA ALA A 115 -7.50 30.05 -4.54
C ALA A 115 -8.09 30.07 -5.97
N PRO A 116 -8.35 31.25 -6.55
CA PRO A 116 -8.92 31.36 -7.88
C PRO A 116 -8.09 30.65 -8.97
N ASP A 117 -6.77 30.56 -8.78
CA ASP A 117 -5.80 29.96 -9.70
C ASP A 117 -5.60 28.44 -9.51
N THR A 118 -6.31 27.83 -8.56
CA THR A 118 -6.31 26.37 -8.41
C THR A 118 -7.06 25.73 -9.59
N PRO A 119 -6.40 24.83 -10.35
CA PRO A 119 -7.04 24.13 -11.47
C PRO A 119 -8.36 23.49 -11.04
N ARG A 120 -9.41 23.71 -11.84
CA ARG A 120 -10.78 23.26 -11.51
C ARG A 120 -11.17 21.96 -12.22
N ASP A 121 -10.44 21.60 -13.26
CA ASP A 121 -10.63 20.37 -14.02
C ASP A 121 -9.34 19.55 -14.09
N ARG A 122 -9.52 18.26 -14.39
CA ARG A 122 -8.43 17.27 -14.46
C ARG A 122 -7.38 17.62 -15.50
N SER A 123 -7.79 18.12 -16.68
CA SER A 123 -6.85 18.46 -17.75
C SER A 123 -5.90 19.58 -17.32
N ALA A 124 -6.44 20.62 -16.68
CA ALA A 124 -5.64 21.70 -16.11
C ALA A 124 -4.72 21.23 -14.97
N VAL A 125 -5.18 20.30 -14.12
CA VAL A 125 -4.34 19.66 -13.08
C VAL A 125 -3.17 18.92 -13.72
N LEU A 126 -3.45 18.04 -14.69
CA LEU A 126 -2.44 17.23 -15.38
C LEU A 126 -1.45 18.10 -16.17
N ALA A 127 -1.92 19.13 -16.87
CA ALA A 127 -1.07 20.07 -17.59
C ALA A 127 -0.14 20.84 -16.64
N ARG A 128 -0.65 21.29 -15.48
CA ARG A 128 0.16 21.94 -14.45
C ARG A 128 1.20 20.97 -13.88
N ALA A 129 0.80 19.74 -13.56
CA ALA A 129 1.70 18.71 -13.04
C ALA A 129 2.80 18.37 -14.06
N ALA A 130 2.45 18.16 -15.32
CA ALA A 130 3.40 17.89 -16.40
C ALA A 130 4.46 19.01 -16.54
N ARG A 131 4.06 20.28 -16.46
CA ARG A 131 5.02 21.40 -16.47
C ARG A 131 5.97 21.36 -15.28
N LEU A 132 5.49 21.01 -14.09
CA LEU A 132 6.33 20.90 -12.89
C LEU A 132 7.29 19.71 -12.97
N VAL A 133 6.84 18.59 -13.53
CA VAL A 133 7.70 17.42 -13.80
C VAL A 133 8.82 17.79 -14.77
N ALA A 134 8.48 18.41 -15.90
CA ALA A 134 9.46 18.84 -16.90
C ALA A 134 10.47 19.85 -16.31
N TYR A 135 9.98 20.84 -15.56
CA TYR A 135 10.84 21.81 -14.88
C TYR A 135 11.81 21.15 -13.88
N ALA A 136 11.32 20.22 -13.06
CA ALA A 136 12.17 19.49 -12.11
C ALA A 136 13.20 18.60 -12.85
N ARG A 137 12.86 18.06 -14.02
CA ARG A 137 13.78 17.32 -14.88
C ARG A 137 14.86 18.21 -15.48
N ASP A 138 14.52 19.42 -15.92
CA ASP A 138 15.50 20.39 -16.43
C ASP A 138 16.52 20.80 -15.36
N LEU A 139 16.12 20.75 -14.08
CA LEU A 139 17.02 20.93 -12.93
C LEU A 139 17.86 19.67 -12.59
N GLY A 140 17.72 18.57 -13.35
CA GLY A 140 18.45 17.32 -13.14
C GLY A 140 17.95 16.47 -11.97
N LEU A 141 16.71 16.70 -11.49
CA LEU A 141 16.13 15.96 -10.37
C LEU A 141 15.46 14.65 -10.84
N ASP A 142 15.47 13.66 -9.95
CA ASP A 142 14.57 12.51 -10.07
C ASP A 142 13.18 12.91 -9.56
N VAL A 143 12.16 12.64 -10.37
CA VAL A 143 10.79 13.09 -10.10
C VAL A 143 9.89 11.88 -9.83
N ILE A 144 9.32 11.85 -8.63
CA ILE A 144 8.27 10.92 -8.22
C ILE A 144 6.95 11.70 -8.22
N VAL A 145 5.94 11.18 -8.89
CA VAL A 145 4.61 11.81 -8.93
C VAL A 145 3.60 10.92 -8.23
N PRO A 146 3.00 11.37 -7.11
CA PRO A 146 1.92 10.63 -6.47
C PRO A 146 0.64 10.78 -7.29
N LEU A 147 0.04 9.65 -7.67
CA LEU A 147 -1.33 9.59 -8.18
C LEU A 147 -2.27 9.45 -6.99
N LEU A 148 -2.83 10.57 -6.57
CA LEU A 148 -3.68 10.63 -5.39
C LEU A 148 -5.07 10.03 -5.64
N MET A 149 -5.65 9.42 -4.60
CA MET A 149 -7.03 8.94 -4.60
C MET A 149 -7.30 7.89 -5.68
N VAL A 150 -6.33 7.00 -5.96
CA VAL A 150 -6.48 5.97 -7.01
C VAL A 150 -7.62 4.99 -6.73
N SER A 151 -8.06 4.88 -5.47
CA SER A 151 -9.26 4.13 -5.07
C SER A 151 -10.56 4.67 -5.69
N TYR A 152 -10.58 5.93 -6.14
CA TYR A 152 -11.72 6.57 -6.80
C TYR A 152 -11.48 6.81 -8.30
N ALA A 153 -10.31 6.45 -8.82
CA ALA A 153 -10.00 6.62 -10.23
C ALA A 153 -10.69 5.53 -11.07
N THR A 154 -11.16 5.89 -12.26
CA THR A 154 -11.49 4.89 -13.28
C THR A 154 -10.22 4.49 -14.01
N GLU A 155 -10.25 3.37 -14.74
CA GLU A 155 -9.10 2.97 -15.58
C GLU A 155 -8.74 4.05 -16.61
N GLU A 156 -9.75 4.67 -17.23
CA GLU A 156 -9.55 5.77 -18.18
C GLU A 156 -8.85 6.96 -17.53
N THR A 157 -9.31 7.40 -16.36
CA THR A 157 -8.71 8.56 -15.67
C THR A 157 -7.29 8.25 -15.21
N HIS A 158 -7.04 6.99 -14.81
CA HIS A 158 -5.73 6.49 -14.41
C HIS A 158 -4.76 6.46 -15.60
N GLU A 159 -5.16 5.86 -16.72
CA GLU A 159 -4.33 5.74 -17.92
C GLU A 159 -3.96 7.09 -18.54
N GLU A 160 -4.91 8.04 -18.56
CA GLU A 160 -4.64 9.42 -19.00
C GLU A 160 -3.55 10.06 -18.12
N SER A 161 -3.69 9.95 -16.80
CA SER A 161 -2.73 10.50 -15.83
C SER A 161 -1.36 9.89 -16.02
N VAL A 162 -1.28 8.56 -16.18
CA VAL A 162 -0.04 7.83 -16.44
C VAL A 162 0.61 8.32 -17.73
N ALA A 163 -0.16 8.44 -18.82
CA ALA A 163 0.36 8.85 -20.12
C ALA A 163 0.97 10.26 -20.07
N VAL A 164 0.25 11.22 -19.49
CA VAL A 164 0.68 12.62 -19.41
C VAL A 164 1.93 12.76 -18.54
N LEU A 165 1.92 12.16 -17.35
CA LEU A 165 3.01 12.35 -16.38
C LEU A 165 4.27 11.57 -16.76
N ALA A 166 4.13 10.35 -17.29
CA ALA A 166 5.26 9.63 -17.85
C ALA A 166 5.84 10.34 -19.08
N GLY A 167 4.98 10.88 -19.96
CA GLY A 167 5.38 11.68 -21.12
C GLY A 167 6.13 12.96 -20.73
N ALA A 168 5.77 13.58 -19.61
CA ALA A 168 6.47 14.73 -19.05
C ALA A 168 7.83 14.38 -18.41
N GLY A 169 8.15 13.09 -18.29
CA GLY A 169 9.44 12.61 -17.80
C GLY A 169 9.44 12.13 -16.35
N ALA A 170 8.28 11.86 -15.74
CA ALA A 170 8.25 11.27 -14.39
C ALA A 170 9.11 10.00 -14.33
N GLY A 171 9.94 9.88 -13.29
CA GLY A 171 10.78 8.70 -13.07
C GLY A 171 10.01 7.57 -12.39
N GLU A 172 9.07 7.93 -11.52
CA GLU A 172 8.20 7.01 -10.78
C GLU A 172 6.79 7.61 -10.67
N LEU A 173 5.78 6.74 -10.82
CA LEU A 173 4.39 7.07 -10.48
C LEU A 173 3.98 6.23 -9.26
N THR A 174 3.61 6.91 -8.16
CA THR A 174 3.28 6.26 -6.90
C THR A 174 1.76 6.22 -6.71
N LEU A 175 1.19 5.02 -6.56
CA LEU A 175 -0.25 4.82 -6.40
C LEU A 175 -0.67 5.09 -4.95
N PHE A 176 -1.38 6.20 -4.70
CA PHE A 176 -1.81 6.63 -3.36
C PHE A 176 -3.27 6.25 -3.06
N ASP A 177 -3.45 5.25 -2.19
CA ASP A 177 -4.76 4.85 -1.67
C ASP A 177 -5.07 5.58 -0.36
N GLY A 178 -5.32 6.88 -0.43
CA GLY A 178 -5.59 7.72 0.75
C GLY A 178 -6.70 7.20 1.68
N PRO A 179 -7.82 6.67 1.16
CA PRO A 179 -8.87 6.08 1.99
C PRO A 179 -8.53 4.69 2.56
N GLY A 180 -7.50 4.01 2.06
CA GLY A 180 -7.21 2.61 2.38
C GLY A 180 -8.30 1.65 1.88
N ALA A 181 -8.93 1.97 0.75
CA ALA A 181 -10.08 1.25 0.22
C ALA A 181 -9.71 0.25 -0.89
N MET A 182 -8.43 0.13 -1.23
CA MET A 182 -7.99 -0.82 -2.24
C MET A 182 -7.65 -2.19 -1.65
N SER A 183 -8.11 -3.24 -2.34
CA SER A 183 -7.67 -4.61 -2.07
C SER A 183 -6.31 -4.91 -2.72
N PRO A 184 -5.64 -6.01 -2.32
CA PRO A 184 -4.41 -6.45 -2.96
C PRO A 184 -4.55 -6.67 -4.48
N GLU A 185 -5.69 -7.20 -4.93
CA GLU A 185 -5.99 -7.44 -6.34
C GLU A 185 -6.14 -6.14 -7.11
N ALA A 186 -6.82 -5.14 -6.53
CA ALA A 186 -6.98 -3.83 -7.14
C ALA A 186 -5.63 -3.11 -7.31
N PHE A 187 -4.76 -3.19 -6.30
CA PHE A 187 -3.40 -2.63 -6.40
C PHE A 187 -2.60 -3.33 -7.50
N ALA A 188 -2.61 -4.67 -7.51
CA ALA A 188 -1.92 -5.43 -8.54
C ALA A 188 -2.44 -5.10 -9.96
N HIS A 189 -3.73 -4.83 -10.09
CA HIS A 189 -4.36 -4.40 -11.34
C HIS A 189 -3.86 -3.04 -11.81
N LEU A 190 -3.91 -2.01 -10.96
CA LEU A 190 -3.42 -0.67 -11.34
C LEU A 190 -1.92 -0.65 -11.63
N VAL A 191 -1.12 -1.48 -10.95
CA VAL A 191 0.30 -1.65 -11.28
C VAL A 191 0.46 -2.18 -12.71
N ARG A 192 -0.25 -3.25 -13.07
CA ARG A 192 -0.19 -3.81 -14.44
C ARG A 192 -0.65 -2.79 -15.47
N LEU A 193 -1.72 -2.06 -15.20
CA LEU A 193 -2.25 -1.01 -16.07
C LEU A 193 -1.21 0.09 -16.31
N THR A 194 -0.56 0.55 -15.23
CA THR A 194 0.50 1.55 -15.29
C THR A 194 1.70 1.06 -16.11
N LYS A 195 2.16 -0.18 -15.87
CA LYS A 195 3.27 -0.78 -16.60
C LYS A 195 2.95 -1.01 -18.07
N ALA A 196 1.71 -1.38 -18.41
CA ALA A 196 1.26 -1.53 -19.79
C ALA A 196 1.27 -0.17 -20.52
N ARG A 197 0.77 0.88 -19.84
CA ARG A 197 0.68 2.22 -20.42
C ARG A 197 2.03 2.93 -20.53
N ALA A 198 2.90 2.76 -19.54
CA ALA A 198 4.22 3.38 -19.47
C ALA A 198 5.29 2.39 -18.98
N PRO A 199 5.81 1.50 -19.84
CA PRO A 199 6.72 0.41 -19.42
C PRO A 199 8.01 0.86 -18.74
N ARG A 200 8.50 2.07 -19.09
CA ARG A 200 9.76 2.63 -18.60
C ARG A 200 9.64 3.36 -17.27
N VAL A 201 8.42 3.72 -16.84
CA VAL A 201 8.22 4.38 -15.55
C VAL A 201 8.30 3.33 -14.44
N GLU A 202 8.93 3.71 -13.34
CA GLU A 202 8.87 2.93 -12.11
C GLU A 202 7.48 3.10 -11.48
N VAL A 203 7.03 2.09 -10.74
CA VAL A 203 5.72 2.12 -10.08
C VAL A 203 5.93 1.95 -8.59
N GLY A 204 5.55 2.97 -7.84
CA GLY A 204 5.52 2.98 -6.39
C GLY A 204 4.10 2.76 -5.86
N LEU A 205 3.97 2.53 -4.56
CA LEU A 205 2.69 2.44 -3.88
C LEU A 205 2.75 3.06 -2.48
N HIS A 206 1.64 3.67 -2.09
CA HIS A 206 1.39 4.23 -0.76
C HIS A 206 0.07 3.64 -0.22
N PRO A 207 0.11 2.43 0.34
CA PRO A 207 -1.08 1.75 0.84
C PRO A 207 -1.43 2.20 2.26
N HIS A 208 -2.67 2.63 2.47
CA HIS A 208 -3.25 2.85 3.79
C HIS A 208 -3.85 1.57 4.37
N ASN A 209 -4.04 1.53 5.69
CA ASN A 209 -4.33 0.30 6.43
C ASN A 209 -5.75 0.18 7.00
N THR A 210 -6.75 0.84 6.40
CA THR A 210 -8.14 0.90 6.89
C THR A 210 -8.74 -0.47 7.20
N PHE A 211 -8.50 -1.45 6.33
CA PHE A 211 -8.99 -2.82 6.48
C PHE A 211 -7.91 -3.80 6.96
N GLY A 212 -6.75 -3.33 7.42
CA GLY A 212 -5.63 -4.18 7.81
C GLY A 212 -4.93 -4.87 6.64
N LEU A 213 -5.11 -4.37 5.40
CA LEU A 213 -4.64 -5.02 4.17
C LEU A 213 -3.36 -4.40 3.60
N ALA A 214 -2.80 -3.34 4.20
CA ALA A 214 -1.75 -2.54 3.57
C ALA A 214 -0.48 -3.34 3.21
N VAL A 215 -0.06 -4.26 4.10
CA VAL A 215 1.07 -5.17 3.83
C VAL A 215 0.75 -6.16 2.71
N GLY A 216 -0.49 -6.67 2.67
CA GLY A 216 -0.96 -7.55 1.60
C GLY A 216 -0.99 -6.84 0.25
N CYS A 217 -1.45 -5.59 0.23
CA CYS A 217 -1.41 -4.72 -0.95
C CYS A 217 0.02 -4.50 -1.42
N ALA A 218 0.97 -4.27 -0.50
CA ALA A 218 2.37 -4.11 -0.85
C ALA A 218 2.96 -5.34 -1.54
N VAL A 219 2.70 -6.52 -0.98
CA VAL A 219 3.13 -7.78 -1.59
C VAL A 219 2.53 -7.98 -2.98
N ALA A 220 1.22 -7.78 -3.12
CA ALA A 220 0.53 -8.00 -4.39
C ALA A 220 1.00 -7.03 -5.49
N ALA A 221 1.24 -5.78 -5.12
CA ALA A 221 1.73 -4.76 -6.03
C ALA A 221 3.17 -5.03 -6.50
N ILE A 222 4.08 -5.41 -5.59
CA ILE A 222 5.45 -5.81 -5.96
C ILE A 222 5.43 -7.03 -6.89
N ARG A 223 4.58 -8.03 -6.60
CA ARG A 223 4.40 -9.19 -7.50
C ARG A 223 3.87 -8.81 -8.89
N ALA A 224 3.13 -7.71 -8.99
CA ALA A 224 2.61 -7.18 -10.25
C ALA A 224 3.63 -6.33 -11.04
N GLY A 225 4.81 -6.04 -10.46
CA GLY A 225 5.88 -5.31 -11.12
C GLY A 225 6.12 -3.90 -10.57
N ALA A 226 5.56 -3.55 -9.41
CA ALA A 226 5.98 -2.36 -8.67
C ALA A 226 7.37 -2.55 -8.09
N THR A 227 8.07 -1.45 -7.83
CA THR A 227 9.50 -1.45 -7.44
C THR A 227 9.80 -0.67 -6.16
N ALA A 228 8.83 0.08 -5.65
CA ALA A 228 8.93 0.86 -4.42
C ALA A 228 7.65 0.75 -3.59
N VAL A 229 7.80 0.80 -2.26
CA VAL A 229 6.70 0.87 -1.30
C VAL A 229 6.99 1.97 -0.30
N GLU A 230 6.06 2.91 -0.15
CA GLU A 230 6.11 3.92 0.89
C GLU A 230 5.51 3.35 2.18
N LEU A 231 6.27 3.46 3.27
CA LEU A 231 6.00 2.80 4.55
C LEU A 231 6.23 3.80 5.68
N SER A 232 5.68 3.51 6.85
CA SER A 232 5.97 4.28 8.06
C SER A 232 6.28 3.38 9.25
N VAL A 233 7.08 3.90 10.17
CA VAL A 233 7.36 3.23 11.45
C VAL A 233 6.07 3.11 12.24
N ASN A 234 5.78 1.92 12.76
CA ASN A 234 4.55 1.59 13.48
C ASN A 234 3.26 1.79 12.65
N GLY A 235 3.37 1.89 11.32
CA GLY A 235 2.25 2.21 10.44
C GLY A 235 1.66 3.61 10.69
N TYR A 236 2.41 4.53 11.31
CA TYR A 236 1.91 5.87 11.63
C TYR A 236 1.60 6.69 10.36
N CYS A 237 0.39 7.23 10.28
CA CYS A 237 -0.06 8.16 9.24
C CYS A 237 -1.36 8.85 9.69
N GLY A 238 -1.80 9.87 8.97
CA GLY A 238 -3.14 10.43 9.16
C GLY A 238 -4.24 9.41 8.87
N GLY A 239 -5.31 9.43 9.66
CA GLY A 239 -6.46 8.54 9.49
C GLY A 239 -6.16 7.08 9.87
N PRO A 240 -6.37 6.10 8.96
CA PRO A 240 -6.31 4.66 9.25
C PRO A 240 -4.89 4.09 9.43
N GLY A 241 -3.85 4.93 9.30
CA GLY A 241 -2.46 4.49 9.25
C GLY A 241 -2.02 3.99 7.87
N ASN A 242 -0.72 3.73 7.73
CA ASN A 242 -0.06 3.21 6.53
C ASN A 242 0.41 1.77 6.72
N ALA A 243 0.92 1.15 5.65
CA ALA A 243 1.68 -0.09 5.79
C ALA A 243 2.86 0.11 6.74
N ASP A 244 2.92 -0.75 7.76
CA ASP A 244 3.99 -0.74 8.75
C ASP A 244 5.33 -1.19 8.12
N LEU A 245 6.38 -0.42 8.40
CA LEU A 245 7.73 -0.68 7.90
C LEU A 245 8.24 -2.05 8.33
N ALA A 246 8.09 -2.40 9.61
CA ALA A 246 8.67 -3.63 10.14
C ALA A 246 7.95 -4.87 9.61
N ALA A 247 6.62 -4.86 9.66
CA ALA A 247 5.78 -5.93 9.13
C ALA A 247 5.99 -6.13 7.63
N THR A 248 6.10 -5.04 6.86
CA THR A 248 6.32 -5.13 5.41
C THR A 248 7.72 -5.65 5.07
N ALA A 249 8.77 -5.13 5.72
CA ALA A 249 10.14 -5.58 5.51
C ALA A 249 10.29 -7.07 5.85
N LEU A 250 9.74 -7.51 7.00
CA LEU A 250 9.76 -8.91 7.41
C LEU A 250 8.91 -9.79 6.49
N ALA A 251 7.77 -9.33 6.00
CA ALA A 251 6.99 -10.07 5.02
C ALA A 251 7.83 -10.34 3.76
N PHE A 252 8.48 -9.32 3.22
CA PHE A 252 9.34 -9.48 2.04
C PHE A 252 10.55 -10.40 2.29
N GLU A 253 11.28 -10.20 3.38
CA GLU A 253 12.50 -10.97 3.65
C GLU A 253 12.20 -12.40 4.09
N ALA A 254 11.29 -12.59 5.06
CA ALA A 254 11.03 -13.88 5.67
C ALA A 254 10.07 -14.76 4.87
N LEU A 255 9.05 -14.18 4.21
CA LEU A 255 8.03 -14.96 3.50
C LEU A 255 8.31 -15.08 2.00
N TYR A 256 8.94 -14.06 1.40
CA TYR A 256 9.15 -14.01 -0.04
C TYR A 256 10.62 -14.07 -0.47
N GLY A 257 11.57 -14.09 0.48
CA GLY A 257 13.01 -14.14 0.17
C GLY A 257 13.50 -12.90 -0.60
N VAL A 258 12.80 -11.78 -0.48
CA VAL A 258 13.11 -10.51 -1.16
C VAL A 258 13.94 -9.66 -0.21
N ARG A 259 15.21 -9.41 -0.55
CA ARG A 259 16.04 -8.51 0.24
C ARG A 259 15.55 -7.07 0.10
N THR A 260 15.26 -6.42 1.22
CA THR A 260 14.83 -5.02 1.24
C THR A 260 15.99 -4.06 1.49
N GLY A 261 17.06 -4.55 2.13
CA GLY A 261 18.17 -3.71 2.59
C GLY A 261 17.87 -2.98 3.90
N VAL A 262 16.71 -3.23 4.51
CA VAL A 262 16.37 -2.75 5.85
C VAL A 262 17.17 -3.55 6.88
N ARG A 263 17.79 -2.85 7.84
CA ARG A 263 18.43 -3.47 9.00
C ARG A 263 17.37 -3.89 9.99
N THR A 264 16.87 -5.12 9.86
CA THR A 264 15.73 -5.61 10.65
C THR A 264 16.00 -5.63 12.15
N GLU A 265 17.27 -5.76 12.56
CA GLU A 265 17.70 -5.75 13.96
C GLU A 265 17.53 -4.36 14.62
N ALA A 266 17.56 -3.28 13.83
CA ALA A 266 17.41 -1.92 14.31
C ALA A 266 15.93 -1.48 14.45
N LEU A 267 14.99 -2.26 13.90
CA LEU A 267 13.58 -1.86 13.82
C LEU A 267 12.90 -1.72 15.19
N THR A 268 13.28 -2.55 16.17
CA THR A 268 12.67 -2.49 17.51
C THR A 268 13.08 -1.23 18.26
N GLU A 269 14.34 -0.80 18.12
CA GLU A 269 14.83 0.43 18.73
C GLU A 269 14.16 1.64 18.07
N LEU A 270 14.18 1.69 16.73
CA LEU A 270 13.54 2.74 15.94
C LEU A 270 12.04 2.89 16.28
N ALA A 271 11.33 1.77 16.43
CA ALA A 271 9.90 1.77 16.76
C ALA A 271 9.58 2.35 18.15
N ARG A 272 10.57 2.47 19.04
CA ARG A 272 10.43 2.95 20.41
C ARG A 272 11.03 4.33 20.63
N GLU A 273 11.65 4.92 19.62
CA GLU A 273 12.15 6.29 19.71
C GLU A 273 10.98 7.24 20.01
N PRO A 274 11.04 8.03 21.10
CA PRO A 274 10.03 9.04 21.37
C PRO A 274 10.05 10.08 20.26
N THR A 275 8.89 10.29 19.62
CA THR A 275 8.66 11.33 18.61
C THR A 275 8.29 12.66 19.24
#